data_AF-A0A959NLG8-F1
#
_entry.id   AF-A0A959NLG8-F1
#
_cell.length_a   1.000
_cell.length_b   1.000
_cell.length_c   1.000
_cell.angle_alpha   90.00
_cell.angle_beta   90.00
_cell.angle_gamma   90.00
#
_symmetry.space_group_name_H-M   'P 1'
#
loop_
_entity.id
_entity.type
_entity.pdbx_description
1 polymer ?
#
loop_
_entity_poly.entity_id
_entity_poly.type
_entity_poly.pdbx_seq_one_letter_code
_entity_poly.pdbx_strand_id
1 'polypeptide(L)'
;MTDHQWDILVRTINGEVFDPLPVAFIIDCPWLPNWYGIKILDYFSNDDLWLKSNLMAIEQFPEVSFLPGFWSEYGMCTEPSAFGAKCSFPVNEFPHAHKVIHSADEISDLAIPNPETDGLLPMMLNRLKLAQPQIEA
;
A
#
# COMPACT_ATOMS: atom_id res chain seq x y z
N MET A 1 10.77 -4.96 4.23
CA MET A 1 11.17 -6.37 4.29
C MET A 1 12.68 -6.41 4.33
N THR A 2 13.28 -7.27 5.15
CA THR A 2 14.74 -7.43 5.19
C THR A 2 15.24 -8.31 4.04
N ASP A 3 16.53 -8.27 3.71
CA ASP A 3 17.15 -9.14 2.70
C ASP A 3 16.91 -10.63 3.00
N HIS A 4 16.91 -11.00 4.28
CA HIS A 4 16.64 -12.38 4.70
C HIS A 4 15.19 -12.80 4.42
N GLN A 5 14.22 -11.96 4.76
CA GLN A 5 12.81 -12.21 4.46
C GLN A 5 12.57 -12.26 2.94
N TRP A 6 13.27 -11.42 2.17
CA TRP A 6 13.22 -11.42 0.71
C TRP A 6 13.76 -12.73 0.10
N ASP A 7 14.91 -13.22 0.58
CA ASP A 7 15.46 -14.52 0.17
C ASP A 7 14.48 -15.67 0.43
N ILE A 8 13.88 -15.71 1.64
CA ILE A 8 12.87 -16.69 2.00
C ILE A 8 11.67 -16.62 1.05
N LEU A 9 11.16 -15.42 0.75
CA LEU A 9 10.04 -15.23 -0.17
C LEU A 9 10.37 -15.78 -1.57
N VAL A 10 11.52 -15.42 -2.12
CA VAL A 10 11.96 -15.88 -3.46
C VAL A 10 12.08 -17.40 -3.50
N ARG A 11 12.71 -18.01 -2.50
CA ARG A 11 12.86 -19.47 -2.41
C ARG A 11 11.52 -20.19 -2.24
N THR A 12 10.61 -19.62 -1.44
CA THR A 12 9.24 -20.12 -1.28
C THR A 12 8.49 -20.09 -2.61
N ILE A 13 8.57 -19.00 -3.37
CA ILE A 13 7.95 -18.88 -4.70
C ILE A 13 8.54 -19.90 -5.68
N ASN A 14 9.82 -20.23 -5.55
CA ASN A 14 10.48 -21.27 -6.34
C ASN A 14 10.17 -22.71 -5.88
N GLY A 15 9.27 -22.89 -4.91
CA GLY A 15 8.79 -24.20 -4.47
C GLY A 15 9.65 -24.89 -3.42
N GLU A 16 10.59 -24.17 -2.79
CA GLU A 16 11.33 -24.73 -1.67
C GLU A 16 10.44 -24.91 -0.43
N VAL A 17 10.68 -26.01 0.29
CA VAL A 17 9.94 -26.36 1.52
C VAL A 17 10.82 -26.06 2.73
N PHE A 18 10.26 -25.31 3.67
CA PHE A 18 10.93 -24.88 4.89
C PHE A 18 10.29 -25.55 6.12
N ASP A 19 11.10 -25.78 7.15
CA ASP A 19 10.63 -26.19 8.48
C ASP A 19 11.38 -25.36 9.55
N PRO A 20 10.69 -24.48 10.30
CA PRO A 20 9.26 -24.18 10.22
C PRO A 20 8.85 -23.45 8.93
N LEU A 21 7.57 -23.50 8.59
CA LEU A 21 7.03 -22.78 7.43
C LEU A 21 7.11 -21.25 7.63
N PRO A 22 7.58 -20.49 6.62
CA PRO A 22 7.53 -19.04 6.60
C PRO A 22 6.11 -18.53 6.76
N VAL A 23 5.94 -17.48 7.57
CA VAL A 23 4.66 -16.81 7.77
C VAL A 23 4.73 -15.42 7.13
N ALA A 24 3.72 -15.10 6.34
CA ALA A 24 3.56 -13.77 5.76
C ALA A 24 2.11 -13.27 5.87
N PHE A 25 1.95 -11.99 6.15
CA PHE A 25 0.65 -11.30 6.14
C PHE A 25 0.64 -10.15 5.14
N ILE A 26 -0.55 -9.84 4.63
CA ILE A 26 -0.78 -8.60 3.90
C ILE A 26 -0.73 -7.44 4.91
N ILE A 27 -0.04 -6.37 4.56
CA ILE A 27 0.00 -5.12 5.33
C ILE A 27 -0.60 -3.97 4.50
N ASP A 28 -1.66 -3.38 5.03
CA ASP A 28 -2.46 -2.37 4.36
C ASP A 28 -3.35 -1.59 5.36
N CYS A 29 -4.03 -0.56 4.85
CA CYS A 29 -4.88 0.37 5.60
C CYS A 29 -6.11 -0.23 6.32
N PRO A 30 -6.69 -1.39 5.96
CA PRO A 30 -7.85 -1.94 6.65
C PRO A 30 -7.65 -2.19 8.15
N TRP A 31 -6.42 -2.51 8.57
CA TRP A 31 -6.12 -2.81 9.97
C TRP A 31 -5.03 -1.91 10.57
N LEU A 32 -4.02 -1.54 9.79
CA LEU A 32 -2.80 -0.91 10.29
C LEU A 32 -3.02 0.42 11.04
N PRO A 33 -3.84 1.38 10.55
CA PRO A 33 -4.02 2.68 11.21
C PRO A 33 -4.67 2.56 12.59
N ASN A 34 -5.75 1.79 12.68
CA ASN A 34 -6.49 1.61 13.94
C ASN A 34 -5.68 0.79 14.94
N TRP A 35 -4.92 -0.21 14.46
CA TRP A 35 -3.98 -0.97 15.30
C TRP A 35 -2.86 -0.08 15.87
N TYR A 36 -2.31 0.82 15.05
CA TYR A 36 -1.31 1.80 15.47
C TYR A 36 -1.89 2.88 16.40
N GLY A 37 -3.20 3.10 16.39
CA GLY A 37 -3.91 4.05 17.25
C GLY A 37 -4.15 5.43 16.62
N ILE A 38 -4.17 5.51 15.28
CA ILE A 38 -4.47 6.74 14.53
C ILE A 38 -5.73 6.56 13.67
N LYS A 39 -6.30 7.68 13.21
CA LYS A 39 -7.42 7.66 12.27
C LYS A 39 -6.93 7.23 10.89
N ILE A 40 -7.81 6.59 10.12
CA ILE A 40 -7.53 6.19 8.74
C ILE A 40 -7.12 7.40 7.87
N LEU A 41 -7.79 8.56 8.01
CA LEU A 41 -7.43 9.75 7.24
C LEU A 41 -6.02 10.28 7.57
N ASP A 42 -5.60 10.19 8.83
CA ASP A 42 -4.26 10.63 9.25
C ASP A 42 -3.18 9.73 8.64
N TYR A 43 -3.42 8.42 8.57
CA TYR A 43 -2.53 7.47 7.88
C TYR A 43 -2.32 7.83 6.41
N PHE A 44 -3.38 8.24 5.70
CA PHE A 44 -3.25 8.63 4.30
C PHE A 44 -2.67 10.02 4.08
N SER A 45 -2.89 10.98 4.99
CA SER A 45 -2.51 12.38 4.77
C SER A 45 -1.17 12.78 5.40
N ASN A 46 -0.54 11.88 6.17
CA ASN A 46 0.71 12.16 6.86
C ASN A 46 1.74 11.03 6.64
N ASP A 47 2.83 11.36 5.93
CA ASP A 47 3.87 10.41 5.55
C ASP A 47 4.66 9.86 6.75
N ASP A 48 4.84 10.66 7.82
CA ASP A 48 5.53 10.24 9.04
C ASP A 48 4.68 9.23 9.83
N LEU A 49 3.36 9.46 9.94
CA LEU A 49 2.44 8.49 10.57
C LEU A 49 2.33 7.19 9.75
N TRP A 50 2.28 7.30 8.43
CA TRP A 50 2.35 6.13 7.54
C TRP A 50 3.63 5.33 7.78
N LEU A 51 4.79 5.99 7.78
CA LEU A 51 6.08 5.30 7.95
C LEU A 51 6.19 4.64 9.33
N LYS A 52 5.89 5.39 10.39
CA LYS A 52 5.97 4.90 11.78
C LYS A 52 5.05 3.73 12.06
N SER A 53 3.85 3.72 11.48
CA SER A 53 2.94 2.58 11.64
C SER A 53 3.46 1.32 10.95
N ASN A 54 3.99 1.43 9.74
CA ASN A 54 4.64 0.32 9.05
C ASN A 54 5.89 -0.18 9.80
N LEU A 55 6.74 0.73 10.28
CA LEU A 55 7.93 0.38 11.06
C LEU A 55 7.57 -0.35 12.36
N MET A 56 6.56 0.14 13.09
CA MET A 56 6.09 -0.53 14.30
C MET A 56 5.63 -1.98 14.03
N ALA A 57 4.92 -2.21 12.92
CA ALA A 57 4.48 -3.56 12.55
C ALA A 57 5.67 -4.51 12.32
N ILE A 58 6.69 -4.07 11.56
CA ILE A 58 7.85 -4.93 11.26
C ILE A 58 8.76 -5.14 12.48
N GLU A 59 8.86 -4.16 13.38
CA GLU A 59 9.66 -4.25 14.60
C GLU A 59 8.99 -5.17 15.64
N GLN A 60 7.66 -5.15 15.71
CA GLN A 60 6.90 -5.93 16.69
C GLN A 60 6.76 -7.40 16.32
N PHE A 61 6.81 -7.73 15.02
CA PHE A 61 6.68 -9.10 14.51
C PHE A 61 7.87 -9.49 13.61
N PRO A 62 9.10 -9.56 14.16
CA PRO A 62 10.30 -9.79 13.37
C PRO A 62 10.34 -11.14 12.65
N GLU A 63 9.62 -12.15 13.16
CA GLU A 63 9.49 -13.47 12.56
C GLU A 63 8.48 -13.54 11.40
N VAL A 64 7.69 -12.48 11.17
CA VAL A 64 6.67 -12.43 10.13
C VAL A 64 7.11 -11.51 8.99
N SER A 65 6.89 -11.97 7.76
CA SER A 65 7.04 -11.13 6.57
C SER A 65 5.75 -10.35 6.30
N PHE A 66 5.87 -9.06 6.03
CA PHE A 66 4.74 -8.24 5.60
C PHE A 66 4.84 -7.93 4.11
N LEU A 67 3.75 -8.19 3.36
CA LEU A 67 3.66 -8.03 1.92
C LEU A 67 2.64 -6.94 1.56
N PRO A 68 2.96 -5.99 0.66
CA PRO A 68 4.23 -5.83 -0.06
C PRO A 68 5.34 -5.13 0.76
N GLY A 69 5.14 -4.92 2.06
CA GLY A 69 6.04 -4.17 2.92
C GLY A 69 5.51 -2.75 3.14
N PHE A 70 6.24 -1.72 2.74
CA PHE A 70 5.79 -0.33 2.87
C PHE A 70 4.80 0.03 1.75
N TRP A 71 3.57 -0.48 1.81
CA TRP A 71 2.56 -0.16 0.78
C TRP A 71 2.13 1.31 0.91
N SER A 72 2.52 2.13 -0.06
CA SER A 72 2.28 3.58 -0.12
C SER A 72 0.88 3.93 -0.63
N GLU A 73 -0.13 3.14 -0.28
CA GLU A 73 -1.49 3.26 -0.83
C GLU A 73 -2.30 4.45 -0.28
N TYR A 74 -3.33 4.81 -1.04
CA TYR A 74 -4.45 5.68 -0.65
C TYR A 74 -5.77 4.89 -0.66
N GLY A 75 -5.71 3.62 -0.23
CA GLY A 75 -6.81 2.67 -0.29
C GLY A 75 -7.27 2.41 -1.73
N MET A 76 -8.55 2.05 -1.88
CA MET A 76 -9.20 1.80 -3.17
C MET A 76 -9.31 3.03 -4.09
N CYS A 77 -8.76 4.18 -3.69
CA CYS A 77 -8.72 5.39 -4.51
C CYS A 77 -7.45 5.52 -5.35
N THR A 78 -6.37 4.78 -5.02
CA THR A 78 -5.03 4.96 -5.62
C THR A 78 -5.08 4.87 -7.14
N GLU A 79 -5.43 3.72 -7.71
CA GLU A 79 -5.48 3.49 -9.15
C GLU A 79 -6.71 4.16 -9.81
N PRO A 80 -7.93 4.09 -9.25
CA PRO A 80 -9.10 4.73 -9.89
C PRO A 80 -8.96 6.23 -10.06
N SER A 81 -8.24 6.92 -9.16
CA SER A 81 -7.99 8.37 -9.29
C SER A 81 -7.26 8.72 -10.59
N ALA A 82 -6.42 7.82 -11.11
CA ALA A 82 -5.67 8.02 -12.34
C ALA A 82 -6.56 7.96 -13.60
N PHE A 83 -7.73 7.31 -13.48
CA PHE A 83 -8.78 7.32 -14.50
C PHE A 83 -9.77 8.48 -14.32
N GLY A 84 -9.50 9.43 -13.41
CA GLY A 84 -10.38 10.57 -13.13
C GLY A 84 -11.54 10.26 -12.18
N ALA A 85 -11.50 9.13 -11.47
CA ALA A 85 -12.52 8.83 -10.46
C ALA A 85 -12.53 9.91 -9.38
N LYS A 86 -13.72 10.42 -9.04
CA LYS A 86 -13.90 11.18 -7.80
C LYS A 86 -13.56 10.25 -6.63
N CYS A 87 -12.70 10.71 -5.73
CA CYS A 87 -12.35 10.00 -4.51
C CYS A 87 -13.02 10.65 -3.30
N SER A 88 -13.43 9.85 -2.31
CA SER A 88 -13.95 10.32 -1.02
C SER A 88 -13.10 9.72 0.10
N PHE A 89 -12.66 10.55 1.05
CA PHE A 89 -11.81 10.15 2.17
C PHE A 89 -12.48 10.54 3.50
N PRO A 90 -13.39 9.71 4.04
CA PRO A 90 -13.95 9.95 5.36
C PRO A 90 -12.88 9.84 6.45
N VAL A 91 -13.15 10.44 7.62
CA VAL A 91 -12.14 10.56 8.70
C VAL A 91 -11.65 9.20 9.22
N ASN A 92 -12.56 8.25 9.44
CA ASN A 92 -12.21 6.93 9.97
C ASN A 92 -13.00 5.80 9.28
N GLU A 93 -13.20 5.94 7.97
CA GLU A 93 -13.77 4.91 7.11
C GLU A 93 -12.88 4.77 5.87
N PHE A 94 -13.01 3.65 5.15
CA PHE A 94 -12.17 3.39 4.00
C PHE A 94 -12.45 4.37 2.84
N PRO A 95 -11.41 4.79 2.09
CA PRO A 95 -11.59 5.62 0.91
C PRO A 95 -12.47 4.95 -0.13
N HIS A 96 -13.29 5.75 -0.81
CA HIS A 96 -14.22 5.27 -1.83
C HIS A 96 -13.99 5.99 -3.16
N ALA A 97 -13.70 5.20 -4.21
CA ALA A 97 -13.67 5.66 -5.58
C ALA A 97 -15.05 5.55 -6.23
N HIS A 98 -15.50 6.63 -6.86
CA HIS A 98 -16.77 6.66 -7.58
C HIS A 98 -16.59 6.17 -9.01
N LYS A 99 -17.68 5.66 -9.62
CA LYS A 99 -17.65 5.12 -10.99
C LYS A 99 -17.22 6.20 -11.99
N VAL A 100 -16.38 5.79 -12.93
CA VAL A 100 -16.03 6.55 -14.15
C VAL A 100 -16.73 5.95 -15.37
N ILE A 101 -16.92 4.62 -15.35
CA ILE A 101 -17.53 3.85 -16.46
C ILE A 101 -19.01 3.64 -16.15
N HIS A 102 -19.88 4.09 -17.05
CA HIS A 102 -21.34 3.95 -16.95
C HIS A 102 -21.92 2.91 -17.90
N SER A 103 -21.17 2.52 -18.93
CA SER A 103 -21.52 1.49 -19.90
C SER A 103 -20.27 0.76 -20.41
N ALA A 104 -20.43 -0.45 -20.94
CA ALA A 104 -19.30 -1.21 -21.49
C ALA A 104 -18.65 -0.52 -22.70
N ASP A 105 -19.42 0.29 -23.45
CA ASP A 105 -18.96 1.01 -24.63
C ASP A 105 -17.91 2.08 -24.28
N GLU A 106 -17.92 2.62 -23.06
CA GLU A 106 -16.95 3.61 -22.59
C GLU A 106 -15.58 3.01 -22.25
N ILE A 107 -15.47 1.68 -22.11
CA ILE A 107 -14.21 1.02 -21.70
C ILE A 107 -13.10 1.28 -22.73
N SER A 108 -13.44 1.29 -24.03
CA SER A 108 -12.46 1.53 -25.10
C SER A 108 -11.93 2.95 -25.14
N ASP A 109 -12.64 3.90 -24.52
CA ASP A 109 -12.30 5.33 -24.55
C ASP A 109 -11.45 5.74 -23.34
N LEU A 110 -11.21 4.84 -22.39
CA LEU A 110 -10.36 5.11 -21.24
C LEU A 110 -8.92 5.37 -21.67
N ALA A 111 -8.38 6.50 -21.25
CA ALA A 111 -6.96 6.77 -21.37
C ALA A 111 -6.18 5.79 -20.49
N ILE A 112 -5.04 5.30 -21.00
CA ILE A 112 -4.05 4.59 -20.20
C ILE A 112 -3.42 5.60 -19.24
N PRO A 113 -3.55 5.45 -17.91
CA PRO A 113 -3.02 6.43 -16.98
C PRO A 113 -1.50 6.46 -17.01
N ASN A 114 -0.94 7.65 -16.80
CA ASN A 114 0.48 7.85 -16.56
C ASN A 114 0.75 7.87 -15.04
N PRO A 115 1.46 6.86 -14.48
CA PRO A 115 1.74 6.80 -13.04
C PRO A 115 2.55 7.98 -12.49
N GLU A 116 3.26 8.72 -13.34
CA GLU A 116 4.08 9.86 -12.93
C GLU A 116 3.29 11.17 -12.82
N THR A 117 2.07 11.24 -13.36
CA THR A 117 1.31 12.50 -13.45
C THR A 117 -0.14 12.40 -13.02
N ASP A 118 -0.75 11.21 -13.10
CA ASP A 118 -2.21 11.11 -13.06
C ASP A 118 -2.71 10.68 -11.68
N GLY A 119 -3.69 11.42 -11.16
CA GLY A 119 -4.36 11.13 -9.90
C GLY A 119 -3.40 11.09 -8.70
N LEU A 120 -3.54 10.05 -7.88
CA LEU A 120 -2.77 9.84 -6.66
C LEU A 120 -1.48 9.03 -6.87
N LEU A 121 -1.29 8.45 -8.06
CA LEU A 121 -0.11 7.66 -8.40
C LEU A 121 1.22 8.41 -8.20
N PRO A 122 1.39 9.68 -8.63
CA PRO A 122 2.63 10.41 -8.36
C PRO A 122 2.89 10.61 -6.87
N MET A 123 1.85 10.81 -6.07
CA MET A 123 1.97 10.96 -4.62
C MET A 123 2.40 9.64 -3.96
N MET A 124 1.80 8.52 -4.41
CA MET A 124 2.12 7.16 -3.98
C MET A 124 3.59 6.83 -4.25
N LEU A 125 4.08 7.10 -5.46
CA LEU A 125 5.48 6.89 -5.84
C LEU A 125 6.43 7.82 -5.09
N ASN A 126 6.07 9.09 -4.94
CA ASN A 126 6.95 10.07 -4.31
C ASN A 126 7.10 9.83 -2.80
N ARG A 127 6.03 9.39 -2.11
CA ARG A 127 6.11 8.97 -0.69
C ARG A 127 7.15 7.86 -0.51
N LEU A 128 7.17 6.84 -1.38
CA LEU A 128 8.18 5.78 -1.33
C LEU A 128 9.60 6.33 -1.52
N LYS A 129 9.81 7.18 -2.52
CA LYS A 129 11.13 7.80 -2.78
C LYS A 129 11.62 8.62 -1.58
N LEU A 130 10.75 9.41 -0.97
CA LEU A 130 11.09 10.23 0.19
C LEU A 130 11.38 9.39 1.44
N ALA A 131 10.64 8.30 1.63
CA ALA A 131 10.81 7.40 2.78
C ALA A 131 11.95 6.39 2.60
N GLN A 132 12.44 6.18 1.38
CA GLN A 132 13.45 5.16 1.06
C GLN A 132 14.66 5.15 2.00
N PRO A 133 15.30 6.30 2.34
CA PRO A 133 16.45 6.27 3.24
C PRO A 133 16.15 5.76 4.64
N GLN A 134 14.90 5.89 5.11
CA GLN A 134 14.47 5.39 6.42
C GLN A 134 13.98 3.95 6.36
N ILE A 135 13.44 3.52 5.21
CA ILE A 135 13.03 2.14 4.94
C ILE A 135 14.25 1.21 4.83
N GLU A 136 15.35 1.72 4.26
CA GLU A 136 16.58 0.97 4.00
C GLU A 136 17.68 1.19 5.05
N ALA A 137 17.37 1.92 6.14
CA ALA A 137 18.30 2.17 7.25
C ALA A 137 18.51 0.92 8.12
#